data_AF-A0A2S2NI54-F1
#
_entry.id   AF-A0A2S2NI54-F1
#
_cell.length_a   1.000
_cell.length_b   1.000
_cell.length_c   1.000
_cell.angle_alpha   90.00
_cell.angle_beta   90.00
_cell.angle_gamma   90.00
#
_symmetry.space_group_name_H-M   'P 1'
#
loop_
_entity.id
_entity.type
_entity.pdbx_description
1 polymer ?
#
loop_
_entity_poly.entity_id
_entity_poly.type
_entity_poly.pdbx_seq_one_letter_code
_entity_poly.pdbx_strand_id
1 'polypeptide(L)'
;PNTIRALIVGPSGCGKTNLIFALLTNINGIRFHNVYIYSKTLDQPKYKMLSNILSDIDGIQLFTFYENDQVIEPEKALPNSVFIFDDIITDNQNTAKSYYSRGRHNLIDVFYLAQSYSKVPKQLLRDNANFIVLFKQDET
;
A
#
# COMPACT_ATOMS: atom_id res chain seq x y z
N PRO A 1 3.40 -0.62 18.21
CA PRO A 1 2.51 0.21 17.35
C PRO A 1 1.36 -0.64 16.84
N ASN A 2 0.11 -0.16 16.95
CA ASN A 2 -1.08 -0.94 16.57
C ASN A 2 -1.35 -0.95 15.06
N THR A 3 -0.49 -0.31 14.25
CA THR A 3 -0.61 -0.30 12.79
C THR A 3 0.74 -0.56 12.10
N ILE A 4 0.66 -1.15 10.91
CA ILE A 4 1.75 -1.47 10.01
C ILE A 4 2.01 -0.26 9.09
N ARG A 5 3.28 0.10 8.93
CA ARG A 5 3.78 1.09 7.98
C ARG A 5 4.91 0.42 7.21
N ALA A 6 4.52 -0.28 6.16
CA ALA A 6 5.32 -1.26 5.45
C ALA A 6 5.95 -0.70 4.18
N LEU A 7 7.28 -0.78 4.08
CA LEU A 7 8.00 -0.61 2.83
C LEU A 7 8.27 -1.97 2.19
N ILE A 8 7.75 -2.19 0.99
CA ILE A 8 7.98 -3.41 0.24
C ILE A 8 8.81 -3.05 -0.99
N VAL A 9 10.06 -3.50 -1.03
CA VAL A 9 11.02 -3.07 -2.04
C VAL A 9 11.58 -4.24 -2.83
N GLY A 10 11.65 -4.07 -4.14
CA GLY A 10 12.33 -4.98 -5.04
C GLY A 10 12.07 -4.70 -6.51
N PRO A 11 12.86 -5.29 -7.43
CA PRO A 11 12.74 -5.09 -8.87
C PRO A 11 11.34 -5.39 -9.41
N SER A 12 11.06 -4.99 -10.65
CA SER A 12 9.83 -5.42 -11.31
C SER A 12 9.76 -6.96 -11.38
N GLY A 13 8.58 -7.53 -11.20
CA GLY A 13 8.39 -8.99 -11.24
C GLY A 13 8.86 -9.79 -10.01
N CYS A 14 9.51 -9.20 -9.01
CA CYS A 14 10.03 -9.96 -7.85
C CYS A 14 8.97 -10.47 -6.85
N GLY A 15 7.68 -10.20 -7.07
CA GLY A 15 6.59 -10.70 -6.22
C GLY A 15 6.04 -9.72 -5.16
N LYS A 16 6.42 -8.44 -5.17
CA LYS A 16 5.87 -7.41 -4.24
C LYS A 16 4.34 -7.41 -4.18
N THR A 17 3.69 -7.37 -5.34
CA THR A 17 2.23 -7.34 -5.41
C THR A 17 1.62 -8.67 -4.94
N ASN A 18 2.25 -9.81 -5.25
CA ASN A 18 1.82 -11.11 -4.76
C ASN A 18 1.88 -11.20 -3.23
N LEU A 19 2.90 -10.61 -2.62
CA LEU A 19 2.98 -10.50 -1.16
C LEU A 19 1.81 -9.69 -0.59
N ILE A 20 1.47 -8.54 -1.17
CA ILE A 20 0.28 -7.79 -0.76
C ILE A 20 -0.98 -8.64 -0.90
N PHE A 21 -1.13 -9.37 -2.00
CA PHE A 21 -2.33 -10.18 -2.23
C PHE A 21 -2.42 -11.30 -1.21
N ALA A 22 -1.32 -11.98 -0.92
CA ALA A 22 -1.27 -13.00 0.13
C ALA A 22 -1.63 -12.39 1.51
N LEU A 23 -1.15 -11.19 1.82
CA LEU A 23 -1.48 -10.50 3.07
C LEU A 23 -2.95 -10.09 3.16
N LEU A 24 -3.58 -9.72 2.04
CA LEU A 24 -4.99 -9.31 2.02
C LEU A 24 -5.97 -10.49 2.01
N THR A 25 -5.56 -11.65 1.50
CA THR A 25 -6.46 -12.79 1.24
C THR A 25 -6.25 -13.97 2.20
N ASN A 26 -5.12 -14.02 2.92
CA ASN A 26 -4.88 -15.09 3.89
C ASN A 26 -5.69 -14.88 5.17
N ILE A 27 -6.23 -15.96 5.75
CA ILE A 27 -6.99 -15.93 7.00
C ILE A 27 -6.19 -15.41 8.20
N ASN A 28 -4.86 -15.58 8.18
CA ASN A 28 -3.92 -15.04 9.16
C ASN A 28 -3.23 -13.76 8.68
N GLY A 29 -3.74 -13.18 7.59
CA GLY A 29 -3.24 -11.95 7.01
C GLY A 29 -3.66 -10.71 7.79
N ILE A 30 -3.69 -9.58 7.09
CA ILE A 30 -4.06 -8.29 7.67
C ILE A 30 -5.57 -8.26 7.86
N ARG A 31 -6.03 -7.68 8.97
CA ARG A 31 -7.45 -7.48 9.24
C ARG A 31 -7.86 -6.08 8.79
N PHE A 32 -8.85 -5.98 7.93
CA PHE A 32 -9.34 -4.72 7.39
C PHE A 32 -10.81 -4.83 6.98
N HIS A 33 -11.46 -3.69 6.83
CA HIS A 33 -12.79 -3.56 6.22
C HIS A 33 -12.74 -2.76 4.91
N ASN A 34 -11.73 -1.90 4.75
CA ASN A 34 -11.61 -1.04 3.57
C ASN A 34 -10.20 -1.13 3.00
N VAL A 35 -10.11 -1.23 1.68
CA VAL A 35 -8.86 -1.24 0.93
C VAL A 35 -8.84 0.00 0.06
N TYR A 36 -7.78 0.78 0.20
CA TYR A 36 -7.51 1.93 -0.64
C TYR A 36 -6.24 1.65 -1.45
N ILE A 37 -6.28 1.90 -2.76
CA ILE A 37 -5.13 1.68 -3.66
C ILE A 37 -4.91 2.95 -4.46
N TYR A 38 -3.72 3.54 -4.33
CA TYR A 38 -3.26 4.58 -5.23
C TYR A 38 -2.14 4.01 -6.11
N SER A 39 -2.39 3.95 -7.41
CA SER A 39 -1.43 3.46 -8.38
C SER A 39 -1.60 4.09 -9.76
N LYS A 40 -0.49 4.27 -10.47
CA LYS A 40 -0.48 4.64 -11.90
C LYS A 40 -0.73 3.46 -12.83
N THR A 41 -0.86 2.25 -12.29
CA THR A 41 -1.01 1.02 -13.08
C THR A 41 -2.25 0.22 -12.72
N LEU A 42 -3.32 0.89 -12.27
CA LEU A 42 -4.60 0.27 -11.90
C LEU A 42 -5.23 -0.58 -13.01
N ASP A 43 -4.93 -0.32 -14.28
CA ASP A 43 -5.42 -1.10 -15.43
C ASP A 43 -4.81 -2.51 -15.54
N GLN A 44 -3.72 -2.77 -14.82
CA GLN A 44 -3.04 -4.07 -14.87
C GLN A 44 -3.97 -5.20 -14.40
N PRO A 45 -3.92 -6.39 -15.03
CA PRO A 45 -4.79 -7.53 -14.70
C PRO A 45 -4.79 -7.92 -13.22
N LYS A 46 -3.67 -7.71 -12.52
CA LYS A 46 -3.52 -7.97 -11.08
C LYS A 46 -4.56 -7.21 -10.24
N TYR A 47 -4.84 -5.94 -10.56
CA TYR A 47 -5.81 -5.15 -9.81
C TYR A 47 -7.24 -5.53 -10.11
N LYS A 48 -7.53 -5.95 -11.36
CA LYS A 48 -8.83 -6.53 -11.71
C LYS A 48 -9.08 -7.83 -10.93
N MET A 49 -8.07 -8.70 -10.84
CA MET A 49 -8.15 -9.92 -10.05
C MET A 49 -8.38 -9.62 -8.57
N LEU A 50 -7.65 -8.65 -7.99
CA LEU A 50 -7.87 -8.23 -6.61
C LEU A 50 -9.29 -7.69 -6.39
N SER A 51 -9.79 -6.86 -7.30
CA SER A 51 -11.15 -6.33 -7.23
C SER A 51 -12.19 -7.44 -7.22
N ASN A 52 -12.03 -8.46 -8.07
CA ASN A 52 -12.95 -9.60 -8.11
C ASN A 52 -12.90 -10.42 -6.82
N ILE A 53 -11.71 -10.66 -6.26
CA ILE A 53 -11.57 -11.40 -5.00
C ILE A 53 -12.24 -10.64 -3.85
N LEU A 54 -12.02 -9.32 -3.77
CA LEU A 54 -12.56 -8.51 -2.69
C LEU A 54 -14.08 -8.27 -2.84
N SER A 55 -14.62 -8.25 -4.07
CA SER A 55 -16.07 -8.09 -4.29
C SER A 55 -16.89 -9.29 -3.81
N ASP A 56 -16.27 -10.47 -3.74
CA ASP A 56 -16.92 -11.70 -3.26
C ASP A 56 -16.96 -11.79 -1.73
N ILE A 57 -16.35 -10.83 -1.02
CA ILE A 57 -16.28 -10.81 0.45
C ILE A 57 -17.20 -9.72 1.00
N ASP A 58 -18.28 -10.16 1.66
CA ASP A 58 -19.27 -9.26 2.27
C ASP A 58 -18.63 -8.29 3.27
N GLY A 59 -18.97 -7.00 3.12
CA GLY A 59 -18.54 -5.93 4.02
C GLY A 59 -17.15 -5.35 3.73
N ILE A 60 -16.41 -5.87 2.74
CA ILE A 60 -15.17 -5.25 2.27
C ILE A 60 -15.46 -4.20 1.20
N GLN A 61 -14.81 -3.04 1.31
CA GLN A 61 -14.90 -1.96 0.32
C GLN A 61 -13.53 -1.73 -0.34
N LEU A 62 -13.52 -1.55 -1.67
CA LEU A 62 -12.33 -1.21 -2.44
C LEU A 62 -12.47 0.19 -3.06
N PHE A 63 -11.47 1.02 -2.82
CA PHE A 63 -11.36 2.37 -3.37
C PHE A 63 -10.04 2.50 -4.13
N THR A 64 -10.09 2.99 -5.36
CA THR A 64 -8.91 3.12 -6.21
C THR A 64 -8.72 4.56 -6.67
N PHE A 65 -7.48 5.04 -6.66
CA PHE A 65 -7.10 6.39 -7.10
C PHE A 65 -6.01 6.29 -8.16
N TYR A 66 -6.20 7.01 -9.27
CA TYR A 66 -5.19 7.08 -10.32
C TYR A 66 -4.36 8.37 -10.19
N GLU A 67 -4.98 9.46 -9.74
CA GLU A 67 -4.33 10.75 -9.54
C GLU A 67 -4.13 11.10 -8.06
N ASN A 68 -3.08 11.86 -7.78
CA ASN A 68 -2.67 12.20 -6.42
C ASN A 68 -3.72 13.05 -5.69
N ASP A 69 -4.36 13.97 -6.42
CA ASP A 69 -5.37 14.92 -5.93
C ASP A 69 -6.72 14.26 -5.59
N GLN A 70 -6.97 13.08 -6.14
CA GLN A 70 -8.13 12.26 -5.82
C GLN A 70 -7.96 11.53 -4.48
N VAL A 71 -6.72 11.36 -4.00
CA VAL A 71 -6.45 10.63 -2.77
C VAL A 71 -6.96 11.41 -1.57
N ILE A 72 -7.88 10.80 -0.83
CA ILE A 72 -8.39 11.37 0.41
C ILE A 72 -7.31 11.47 1.48
N GLU A 73 -7.45 12.44 2.37
CA GLU A 73 -6.57 12.60 3.52
C GLU A 73 -6.77 11.45 4.54
N PRO A 74 -5.73 11.06 5.31
CA PRO A 74 -5.85 9.99 6.32
C PRO A 74 -7.01 10.18 7.29
N GLU A 75 -7.32 11.43 7.65
CA GLU A 75 -8.42 11.84 8.54
C GLU A 75 -9.82 11.54 7.99
N LYS A 76 -9.94 11.39 6.67
CA LYS A 76 -11.21 11.11 5.98
C LYS A 76 -11.36 9.64 5.59
N ALA A 77 -10.28 8.86 5.66
CA ALA A 77 -10.34 7.43 5.41
C ALA A 77 -11.12 6.72 6.52
N LEU A 78 -11.85 5.68 6.15
CA LEU A 78 -12.62 4.87 7.10
C LEU A 78 -11.66 4.16 8.08
N PRO A 79 -12.09 3.85 9.32
CA PRO A 79 -11.26 3.12 10.28
C PRO A 79 -11.03 1.67 9.83
N ASN A 80 -10.01 1.01 10.40
CA ASN A 80 -9.65 -0.40 10.10
C ASN A 80 -9.40 -0.61 8.60
N SER A 81 -8.57 0.25 8.02
CA SER A 81 -8.33 0.30 6.58
C SER A 81 -6.89 -0.07 6.24
N VAL A 82 -6.71 -0.62 5.05
CA VAL A 82 -5.40 -0.79 4.43
C VAL A 82 -5.26 0.22 3.30
N PHE A 83 -4.14 0.96 3.26
CA PHE A 83 -3.81 1.89 2.20
C PHE A 83 -2.54 1.46 1.47
N ILE A 84 -2.63 1.25 0.15
CA ILE A 84 -1.55 0.75 -0.68
C ILE A 84 -1.13 1.82 -1.68
N PHE A 85 0.14 2.17 -1.66
CA PHE A 85 0.82 2.99 -2.66
C PHE A 85 1.65 2.08 -3.55
N ASP A 86 1.29 1.93 -4.83
CA ASP A 86 2.06 1.12 -5.81
C ASP A 86 2.39 1.92 -7.06
N ASP A 87 3.64 1.86 -7.49
CA ASP A 87 4.11 2.52 -8.71
C ASP A 87 3.82 4.03 -8.77
N ILE A 88 4.00 4.71 -7.63
CA ILE A 88 3.80 6.17 -7.50
C ILE A 88 5.09 6.92 -7.14
N ILE A 89 6.27 6.31 -7.34
CA ILE A 89 7.55 6.89 -6.90
C ILE A 89 7.89 8.23 -7.58
N THR A 90 7.39 8.44 -8.79
CA THR A 90 7.58 9.66 -9.59
C THR A 90 6.61 10.78 -9.22
N ASP A 91 5.56 10.47 -8.48
CA ASP A 91 4.49 11.42 -8.13
C ASP A 91 4.85 12.24 -6.88
N ASN A 92 3.95 13.15 -6.52
CA ASN A 92 4.07 13.89 -5.27
C ASN A 92 3.94 12.96 -4.05
N GLN A 93 5.02 12.85 -3.29
CA GLN A 93 5.12 11.96 -2.13
C GLN A 93 4.45 12.50 -0.86
N ASN A 94 3.91 13.73 -0.86
CA ASN A 94 3.33 14.35 0.34
C ASN A 94 2.12 13.57 0.89
N THR A 95 1.33 12.97 0.00
CA THR A 95 0.21 12.10 0.37
C THR A 95 0.71 10.87 1.11
N ALA A 96 1.65 10.13 0.53
CA ALA A 96 2.25 8.95 1.17
C ALA A 96 2.92 9.30 2.52
N LYS A 97 3.66 10.42 2.59
CA LYS A 97 4.25 10.94 3.83
C LYS A 97 3.20 11.23 4.90
N SER A 98 2.05 11.79 4.51
CA SER A 98 0.93 12.05 5.42
C SER A 98 0.37 10.76 5.99
N TYR A 99 0.15 9.74 5.16
CA TYR A 99 -0.33 8.43 5.62
C TYR A 99 0.65 7.75 6.57
N TYR A 100 1.96 7.76 6.27
CA TYR A 100 2.98 7.18 7.15
C TYR A 100 3.12 7.91 8.50
N SER A 101 2.81 9.20 8.53
CA SER A 101 2.93 10.01 9.74
C SER A 101 1.66 9.98 10.59
N ARG A 102 0.49 10.12 9.95
CA ARG A 102 -0.80 10.39 10.61
C ARG A 102 -1.78 9.21 10.55
N GLY A 103 -1.65 8.30 9.59
CA GLY A 103 -2.60 7.18 9.40
C GLY A 103 -2.77 6.28 10.62
N ARG A 104 -1.74 6.17 11.47
CA ARG A 104 -1.79 5.41 12.73
C ARG A 104 -2.88 5.87 13.71
N HIS A 105 -3.29 7.14 13.66
CA HIS A 105 -4.33 7.66 14.55
C HIS A 105 -5.73 7.14 14.17
N ASN A 106 -5.90 6.65 12.93
CA ASN A 106 -7.15 6.12 12.41
C ASN A 106 -7.10 4.60 12.18
N LEU A 107 -6.12 3.92 12.78
CA LEU A 107 -5.90 2.47 12.61
C LEU A 107 -5.75 2.06 11.14
N ILE A 108 -5.01 2.85 10.37
CA ILE A 108 -4.73 2.57 8.96
C ILE A 108 -3.38 1.89 8.84
N ASP A 109 -3.38 0.67 8.30
CA ASP A 109 -2.18 -0.01 7.86
C ASP A 109 -1.78 0.50 6.48
N VAL A 110 -0.53 0.90 6.31
CA VAL A 110 -0.05 1.55 5.09
C VAL A 110 1.07 0.74 4.47
N PHE A 111 0.97 0.47 3.18
CA PHE A 111 1.95 -0.24 2.38
C PHE A 111 2.43 0.66 1.26
N TYR A 112 3.74 0.72 1.06
CA TYR A 112 4.34 1.42 -0.06
C TYR A 112 5.27 0.47 -0.80
N LEU A 113 4.94 0.22 -2.06
CA LEU A 113 5.68 -0.66 -2.95
C LEU A 113 6.63 0.19 -3.79
N ALA A 114 7.92 -0.12 -3.71
CA ALA A 114 8.96 0.60 -4.45
C ALA A 114 9.85 -0.37 -5.22
N GLN A 115 10.39 0.08 -6.34
CA GLN A 115 11.40 -0.70 -7.07
C GLN A 115 12.78 -0.63 -6.40
N SER A 116 13.08 0.48 -5.73
CA SER A 116 14.38 0.74 -5.14
C SER A 116 14.23 1.46 -3.81
N TYR A 117 14.92 0.97 -2.77
CA TYR A 117 14.82 1.49 -1.40
C TYR A 117 15.39 2.91 -1.30
N SER A 118 16.49 3.18 -2.01
CA SER A 118 17.18 4.48 -1.99
C SER A 118 16.34 5.61 -2.57
N LYS A 119 15.45 5.30 -3.53
CA LYS A 119 14.54 6.27 -4.15
C LYS A 119 13.37 6.67 -3.24
N VAL A 120 13.03 5.86 -2.24
CA VAL A 120 11.97 6.20 -1.28
C VAL A 120 12.44 7.37 -0.41
N PRO A 121 11.67 8.48 -0.30
CA PRO A 121 12.02 9.61 0.55
C PRO A 121 12.39 9.16 1.96
N LYS A 122 13.51 9.68 2.49
CA LYS A 122 13.92 9.37 3.86
C LYS A 122 12.92 9.94 4.86
N GLN A 123 12.78 11.26 4.80
CA GLN A 123 11.93 12.03 5.70
C GLN A 123 10.46 11.60 5.56
N LEU A 124 9.86 11.24 6.68
CA LEU A 124 8.46 10.86 6.87
C LEU A 124 7.97 9.56 6.21
N LEU A 125 8.76 8.94 5.33
CA LEU A 125 8.47 7.61 4.78
C LEU A 125 9.40 6.55 5.40
N ARG A 126 10.68 6.49 5.00
CA ARG A 126 11.61 5.49 5.54
C ARG A 126 11.78 5.59 7.04
N ASP A 127 11.90 6.80 7.59
CA ASP A 127 12.06 7.01 9.04
C ASP A 127 10.81 6.59 9.84
N ASN A 128 9.64 6.55 9.20
CA ASN A 128 8.37 6.15 9.83
C ASN A 128 7.98 4.70 9.56
N ALA A 129 8.66 4.01 8.65
CA ALA A 129 8.39 2.61 8.35
C ALA A 129 8.74 1.75 9.57
N ASN A 130 7.84 0.84 9.95
CA ASN A 130 8.05 -0.10 11.06
C ASN A 130 8.09 -1.57 10.59
N PHE A 131 7.87 -1.80 9.29
CA PHE A 131 7.98 -3.09 8.65
C PHE A 131 8.65 -2.88 7.29
N ILE A 132 9.72 -3.62 7.00
CA ILE A 132 10.44 -3.47 5.74
C ILE A 132 10.67 -4.86 5.16
N VAL A 133 10.22 -5.06 3.92
CA VAL A 133 10.48 -6.26 3.14
C VAL A 133 11.38 -5.88 1.97
N LEU A 134 12.54 -6.51 1.90
CA LEU A 134 13.48 -6.36 0.80
C LEU A 134 13.53 -7.68 0.03
N PHE A 135 13.02 -7.67 -1.20
CA PHE A 135 13.24 -8.77 -2.14
C PHE A 135 14.66 -8.72 -2.69
N LYS A 136 15.13 -9.83 -3.29
CA LYS A 136 16.42 -9.90 -4.00
C LYS A 136 16.48 -8.73 -5.02
N GLN A 137 17.52 -7.90 -4.92
CA GLN A 137 17.64 -6.64 -5.69
C GLN A 137 18.41 -6.82 -7.00
N ASP A 138 19.37 -7.76 -7.05
CA ASP A 138 20.19 -8.08 -8.21
C ASP A 138 20.13 -9.57 -8.49
N GLU A 139 20.23 -10.00 -9.76
CA GLU A 139 20.30 -11.41 -10.16
C GLU A 139 21.70 -12.03 -10.08
N THR A 140 22.69 -11.33 -9.52
CA THR A 140 24.02 -11.91 -9.34
C THR A 140 24.00 -13.26 -8.64
#